data_AF-A0A7S2QB68-F1
#
_entry.id   AF-A0A7S2QB68-F1
#
_cell.length_a   1.000
_cell.length_b   1.000
_cell.length_c   1.000
_cell.angle_alpha   90.00
_cell.angle_beta   90.00
_cell.angle_gamma   90.00
#
_symmetry.space_group_name_H-M   'P 1'
#
loop_
_entity.id
_entity.type
_entity.pdbx_description
1 polymer ?
#
loop_
_entity_poly.entity_id
_entity_poly.type
_entity_poly.pdbx_seq_one_letter_code
_entity_poly.pdbx_strand_id
1 'polypeptide(L)'
;LDQIRLLDRFAEIPHDGPLADLMWSDPDPEKTGFVISPRGAGYVFGHDVVGKFLQLNGLTHIVRAHQLCMCGYQVLFDDSLSTVWSAPNYCYRFGNTASILEVGEDLRRAFNVFGPAPESERHRPAPLG
;
A
#
# COMPACT_ATOMS: atom_id res chain seq x y z
N LEU A 1 -2.42 16.93 8.21
CA LEU A 1 -2.53 17.03 6.73
C LEU A 1 -1.81 18.26 6.17
N ASP A 2 -1.90 19.44 6.82
CA ASP A 2 -1.26 20.67 6.30
C ASP A 2 0.26 20.57 6.16
N GLN A 3 0.93 19.89 7.10
CA GLN A 3 2.37 19.64 7.00
C GLN A 3 2.74 18.87 5.72
N ILE A 4 1.89 17.94 5.26
CA ILE A 4 2.12 17.18 4.01
C ILE A 4 1.99 18.10 2.79
N ARG A 5 1.06 19.07 2.83
CA ARG A 5 0.84 20.03 1.73
C ARG A 5 2.02 20.99 1.54
N LEU A 6 2.82 21.20 2.59
CA LEU A 6 3.97 22.08 2.60
C LEU A 6 5.29 21.39 2.22
N LEU A 7 5.29 20.07 1.99
CA LEU A 7 6.49 19.34 1.61
C LEU A 7 6.94 19.77 0.20
N ASP A 8 8.21 20.14 0.06
CA ASP A 8 8.85 20.23 -1.25
C ASP A 8 9.05 18.80 -1.78
N ARG A 9 8.36 18.51 -2.88
CA ARG A 9 8.29 17.19 -3.50
C ARG A 9 8.88 17.18 -4.92
N PHE A 10 9.46 18.29 -5.35
CA PHE A 10 10.20 18.34 -6.61
C PHE A 10 11.68 18.07 -6.35
N ALA A 11 11.94 16.92 -5.72
CA ALA A 11 13.26 16.46 -5.33
C ALA A 11 13.30 14.93 -5.37
N GLU A 12 14.51 14.36 -5.35
CA GLU A 12 14.67 12.93 -5.05
C GLU A 12 14.15 12.63 -3.64
N ILE A 13 13.60 11.43 -3.45
CA ILE A 13 13.12 11.01 -2.12
C ILE A 13 14.34 10.91 -1.20
N PRO A 14 14.37 11.66 -0.08
CA PRO A 14 15.48 11.62 0.86
C PRO A 14 15.57 10.26 1.57
N HIS A 15 16.69 10.00 2.25
CA HIS A 15 16.88 8.79 3.05
C HIS A 15 16.03 8.79 4.33
N ASP A 16 15.70 9.97 4.86
CA ASP A 16 14.93 10.15 6.09
C ASP A 16 13.95 11.33 5.98
N GLY A 17 13.11 11.47 7.01
CA GLY A 17 12.15 12.56 7.13
C GLY A 17 10.79 12.26 6.48
N PRO A 18 9.87 13.25 6.52
CA PRO A 18 8.45 13.00 6.30
C PRO A 18 8.11 12.51 4.88
N LEU A 19 8.85 12.94 3.86
CA LEU A 19 8.63 12.46 2.49
C LEU A 19 9.05 10.99 2.34
N ALA A 20 10.17 10.60 2.94
CA ALA A 20 10.60 9.21 2.97
C ALA A 20 9.60 8.35 3.76
N ASP A 21 9.16 8.83 4.92
CA ASP A 21 8.22 8.11 5.77
C ASP A 21 6.87 7.85 5.08
N LEU A 22 6.35 8.82 4.32
CA LEU A 22 5.13 8.67 3.53
C LEU A 22 5.25 7.58 2.45
N MET A 23 6.45 7.38 1.90
CA MET A 23 6.71 6.47 0.79
C MET A 23 7.07 5.05 1.27
N TRP A 24 7.74 4.92 2.41
CA TRP A 24 8.39 3.68 2.84
C TRP A 24 7.85 3.06 4.13
N SER A 25 7.00 3.75 4.89
CA SER A 25 6.46 3.21 6.14
C SER A 25 5.38 2.16 5.92
N ASP A 26 5.26 1.22 6.86
CA ASP A 26 4.37 0.06 6.77
C ASP A 26 3.49 -0.13 8.03
N PRO A 27 2.20 -0.45 7.91
CA PRO A 27 1.41 -0.94 9.04
C PRO A 27 1.82 -2.36 9.47
N ASP A 28 1.74 -2.64 10.77
CA ASP A 28 1.89 -3.98 11.34
C ASP A 28 0.92 -4.16 12.54
N PRO A 29 -0.01 -5.14 12.50
CA PRO A 29 -0.95 -5.41 13.59
C PRO A 29 -0.30 -5.87 14.90
N GLU A 30 0.92 -6.39 14.83
CA GLU A 30 1.65 -6.90 16.00
C GLU A 30 2.51 -5.82 16.69
N LYS A 31 2.46 -4.57 16.21
CA LYS A 31 3.26 -3.46 16.73
C LYS A 31 2.39 -2.36 17.33
N THR A 32 2.99 -1.60 18.22
CA THR A 32 2.40 -0.41 18.86
C THR A 32 3.38 0.74 18.74
N GLY A 33 2.88 1.94 18.48
CA GLY A 33 3.69 3.11 18.20
C GLY A 33 4.42 2.99 16.86
N PHE A 34 5.56 3.69 16.76
CA PHE A 34 6.47 3.62 15.62
C PHE A 34 7.70 2.77 15.97
N VAL A 35 8.08 1.90 15.05
CA VAL A 35 9.29 1.05 15.13
C VAL A 35 10.11 1.25 13.86
N ILE A 36 11.43 1.22 13.96
CA ILE A 36 12.29 1.36 12.77
C ILE A 36 11.96 0.25 11.76
N SER A 37 11.79 0.62 10.49
CA SER A 37 11.47 -0.34 9.44
C SER A 37 12.64 -1.29 9.17
N PRO A 38 12.41 -2.61 9.12
CA PRO A 38 13.43 -3.56 8.71
C PRO A 38 13.78 -3.45 7.22
N ARG A 39 13.02 -2.66 6.43
CA ARG A 39 13.31 -2.39 5.02
C ARG A 39 14.41 -1.36 4.80
N GLY A 40 14.90 -0.72 5.87
CA GLY A 40 15.98 0.26 5.83
C GLY A 40 15.56 1.70 5.57
N ALA A 41 14.25 1.98 5.40
CA ALA A 41 13.69 3.32 5.29
C ALA A 41 12.27 3.37 5.87
N GLY A 42 11.89 4.50 6.46
CA GLY A 42 10.60 4.70 7.12
C GLY A 42 10.43 3.92 8.42
N TYR A 43 9.18 3.81 8.86
CA TYR A 43 8.80 3.16 10.10
C TYR A 43 7.74 2.08 9.90
N VAL A 44 7.74 1.08 10.77
CA VAL A 44 6.58 0.23 11.00
C VAL A 44 5.67 0.90 12.03
N PHE A 45 4.36 0.95 11.80
CA PHE A 45 3.42 1.61 12.70
C PHE A 45 2.20 0.74 13.06
N GLY A 46 1.76 0.87 14.32
CA GLY A 46 0.65 0.12 14.88
C GLY A 46 -0.72 0.79 14.75
N HIS A 47 -1.73 0.10 15.29
CA HIS A 47 -3.12 0.57 15.34
C HIS A 47 -3.27 1.95 16.02
N ASP A 48 -2.54 2.17 17.12
CA ASP A 48 -2.60 3.40 17.91
C ASP A 48 -2.16 4.63 17.10
N VAL A 49 -1.15 4.47 16.24
CA VAL A 49 -0.68 5.52 15.33
C VAL A 49 -1.75 5.84 14.29
N VAL A 50 -2.37 4.82 13.69
CA VAL A 50 -3.44 4.98 12.70
C VAL A 50 -4.63 5.70 13.33
N GLY A 51 -5.12 5.21 14.47
CA GLY A 51 -6.26 5.81 15.18
C GLY A 51 -6.00 7.27 15.55
N LYS A 52 -4.81 7.60 16.07
CA LYS A 52 -4.42 8.98 16.38
C LYS A 52 -4.38 9.85 15.13
N PHE A 53 -3.80 9.37 14.03
CA PHE A 53 -3.74 10.12 12.78
C PHE A 53 -5.14 10.41 12.23
N LEU A 54 -6.01 9.40 12.20
CA LEU A 54 -7.38 9.55 11.72
C LEU A 54 -8.17 10.55 12.56
N GLN A 55 -8.12 10.41 13.89
CA GLN A 55 -8.81 11.31 14.82
C GLN A 55 -8.34 12.76 14.66
N LEU A 56 -7.02 13.01 14.65
CA LEU A 56 -6.47 14.36 14.58
C LEU A 56 -6.79 15.07 13.25
N ASN A 57 -7.03 14.32 12.18
CA ASN A 57 -7.27 14.89 10.86
C ASN A 57 -8.75 14.77 10.42
N GLY A 58 -9.64 14.30 11.29
CA GLY A 58 -11.06 14.13 10.96
C GLY A 58 -11.31 13.15 9.81
N LEU A 59 -10.49 12.10 9.72
CA LEU A 59 -10.56 11.06 8.69
C LEU A 59 -11.12 9.77 9.28
N THR A 60 -11.68 8.93 8.42
CA THR A 60 -12.21 7.62 8.82
C THR A 60 -11.35 6.45 8.35
N HIS A 61 -10.49 6.66 7.35
CA HIS A 61 -9.72 5.58 6.75
C HIS A 61 -8.42 6.01 6.09
N ILE A 62 -7.45 5.10 6.08
CA ILE A 62 -6.21 5.21 5.29
C ILE A 62 -6.23 4.16 4.18
N VAL A 63 -6.05 4.57 2.92
CA VAL A 63 -5.79 3.66 1.81
C VAL A 63 -4.34 3.79 1.40
N ARG A 64 -3.65 2.65 1.22
CA ARG A 64 -2.24 2.62 0.81
C ARG A 64 -1.90 1.44 -0.10
N ALA A 65 -0.64 1.33 -0.51
CA ALA A 65 -0.09 0.19 -1.25
C ALA A 65 1.22 -0.33 -0.58
N HIS A 66 2.30 -0.51 -1.36
CA HIS A 66 3.67 -0.85 -0.94
C HIS A 66 3.91 -2.28 -0.43
N GLN A 67 3.04 -2.82 0.43
CA GLN A 67 3.15 -4.22 0.89
C GLN A 67 2.42 -5.17 -0.07
N LEU A 68 3.09 -6.26 -0.45
CA LEU A 68 2.49 -7.32 -1.24
C LEU A 68 1.33 -7.96 -0.47
N CYS A 69 0.15 -8.00 -1.09
CA CYS A 69 -1.02 -8.71 -0.57
C CYS A 69 -1.30 -9.93 -1.45
N MET A 70 -1.29 -11.14 -0.87
CA MET A 70 -1.55 -12.39 -1.62
C MET A 70 -2.94 -12.41 -2.27
N CYS A 71 -3.92 -11.81 -1.59
CA CYS A 71 -5.31 -11.68 -2.05
C CYS A 71 -5.59 -10.35 -2.78
N GLY A 72 -4.55 -9.61 -3.21
CA GLY A 72 -4.69 -8.32 -3.88
C GLY A 72 -5.04 -7.14 -2.98
N TYR A 73 -5.51 -7.38 -1.76
CA TYR A 73 -5.71 -6.34 -0.74
C TYR A 73 -5.59 -6.92 0.67
N GLN A 74 -5.52 -6.04 1.66
CA GLN A 74 -5.61 -6.36 3.08
C GLN A 74 -6.33 -5.23 3.81
N VAL A 75 -7.24 -5.58 4.72
CA VAL A 75 -7.89 -4.65 5.64
C VAL A 75 -7.31 -4.89 7.03
N LEU A 76 -6.87 -3.83 7.69
CA LEU A 76 -6.26 -3.87 9.01
C LEU A 76 -7.02 -2.92 9.96
N PHE A 77 -6.77 -3.12 11.25
CA PHE A 77 -7.14 -2.15 12.29
C PHE A 77 -8.64 -1.82 12.31
N ASP A 78 -9.49 -2.84 12.35
CA ASP A 78 -10.95 -2.70 12.38
C ASP A 78 -11.50 -1.81 11.25
N ASP A 79 -11.02 -2.05 10.03
CA ASP A 79 -11.43 -1.34 8.82
C ASP A 79 -11.11 0.17 8.86
N SER A 80 -10.01 0.53 9.51
CA SER A 80 -9.44 1.90 9.50
C SER A 80 -8.25 2.07 8.55
N LEU A 81 -7.67 0.96 8.07
CA LEU A 81 -6.60 0.97 7.07
C LEU A 81 -6.78 -0.15 6.05
N SER A 82 -6.56 0.16 4.77
CA SER A 82 -6.47 -0.86 3.71
C SER A 82 -5.21 -0.72 2.88
N THR A 83 -4.57 -1.85 2.61
CA THR A 83 -3.51 -1.99 1.62
C THR A 83 -4.11 -2.57 0.35
N VAL A 84 -3.83 -1.96 -0.80
CA VAL A 84 -4.26 -2.41 -2.13
C VAL A 84 -3.02 -2.72 -2.96
N TRP A 85 -3.04 -3.87 -3.63
CA TRP A 85 -1.97 -4.35 -4.51
C TRP A 85 -2.54 -4.69 -5.88
N SER A 86 -2.07 -4.01 -6.93
CA SER A 86 -2.68 -4.11 -8.27
C SER A 86 -1.83 -4.86 -9.30
N ALA A 87 -0.75 -5.53 -8.89
CA ALA A 87 0.14 -6.29 -9.78
C ALA A 87 0.01 -7.81 -9.53
N PRO A 88 -0.79 -8.55 -10.31
CA PRO A 88 -0.99 -9.98 -10.09
C PRO A 88 0.27 -10.76 -10.49
N ASN A 89 0.50 -11.90 -9.84
CA ASN A 89 1.68 -12.74 -9.99
C ASN A 89 2.98 -11.90 -10.01
N TYR A 90 3.17 -11.13 -8.94
CA TYR A 90 4.28 -10.19 -8.82
C TYR A 90 5.61 -10.89 -9.14
N CYS A 91 6.44 -10.23 -9.95
CA CYS A 91 7.71 -10.74 -10.45
C CYS A 91 7.65 -12.15 -11.08
N TYR A 92 6.49 -12.60 -11.55
CA TYR A 92 6.22 -13.95 -12.06
C TYR A 92 6.52 -15.08 -11.07
N ARG A 93 6.52 -14.77 -9.76
CA ARG A 93 6.98 -15.70 -8.71
C ARG A 93 6.00 -15.87 -7.56
N PHE A 94 5.31 -14.80 -7.18
CA PHE A 94 4.54 -14.82 -5.93
C PHE A 94 3.15 -15.42 -6.08
N GLY A 95 2.60 -15.50 -7.31
CA GLY A 95 1.27 -16.07 -7.54
C GLY A 95 0.12 -15.33 -6.85
N ASN A 96 0.35 -14.10 -6.37
CA ASN A 96 -0.68 -13.28 -5.75
C ASN A 96 -1.75 -12.85 -6.77
N THR A 97 -2.96 -12.61 -6.28
CA THR A 97 -3.98 -11.87 -7.03
C THR A 97 -3.74 -10.36 -6.88
N ALA A 98 -4.50 -9.57 -7.62
CA ALA A 98 -4.46 -8.11 -7.57
C ALA A 98 -5.86 -7.56 -7.28
N SER A 99 -5.95 -6.33 -6.79
CA SER A 99 -7.21 -5.64 -6.56
C SER A 99 -7.13 -4.19 -7.04
N ILE A 100 -8.29 -3.67 -7.43
CA ILE A 100 -8.59 -2.23 -7.45
C ILE A 100 -9.56 -1.95 -6.30
N LEU A 101 -9.42 -0.80 -5.63
CA LEU A 101 -10.41 -0.33 -4.66
C LEU A 101 -11.30 0.73 -5.32
N GLU A 102 -12.58 0.43 -5.46
CA GLU A 102 -13.60 1.37 -5.89
C GLU A 102 -14.20 2.06 -4.66
N VAL A 103 -14.33 3.38 -4.71
CA VAL A 103 -14.91 4.20 -3.64
C VAL A 103 -16.11 4.95 -4.23
N GLY A 104 -17.31 4.59 -3.77
CA GLY A 104 -18.56 5.21 -4.19
C GLY A 104 -18.78 6.62 -3.63
N GLU A 105 -19.79 7.33 -4.12
CA GLU A 105 -20.16 8.68 -3.65
C GLU A 105 -20.55 8.71 -2.15
N ASP A 106 -21.08 7.60 -1.65
CA ASP A 106 -21.42 7.37 -0.24
C ASP A 106 -20.23 6.87 0.59
N LEU A 107 -19.02 6.91 0.01
CA LEU A 107 -17.78 6.39 0.57
C LEU A 107 -17.78 4.87 0.84
N ARG A 108 -18.75 4.11 0.29
CA ARG A 108 -18.68 2.65 0.32
C ARG A 108 -17.49 2.18 -0.52
N ARG A 109 -16.81 1.16 0.00
CA ARG A 109 -15.59 0.59 -0.56
C ARG A 109 -15.87 -0.79 -1.13
N ALA A 110 -15.46 -1.03 -2.37
CA ALA A 110 -15.54 -2.34 -3.01
C ALA A 110 -14.17 -2.76 -3.56
N PHE A 111 -13.69 -3.94 -3.16
CA PHE A 111 -12.43 -4.49 -3.65
C PHE A 111 -12.70 -5.39 -4.86
N ASN A 112 -12.28 -4.91 -6.03
CA ASN A 112 -12.41 -5.64 -7.30
C ASN A 112 -11.15 -6.48 -7.54
N VAL A 113 -11.20 -7.76 -7.18
CA VAL A 113 -10.06 -8.70 -7.26
C VAL A 113 -9.95 -9.34 -8.64
N PHE A 114 -8.74 -9.41 -9.19
CA PHE A 114 -8.43 -9.99 -10.50
C PHE A 114 -7.11 -10.76 -10.53
N GLY A 115 -7.00 -11.70 -11.46
CA GLY A 115 -5.80 -12.50 -11.71
C GLY A 115 -4.91 -11.92 -12.82
N PRO A 116 -3.76 -12.55 -13.12
CA PRO A 116 -2.93 -12.15 -14.24
C PRO A 116 -3.68 -12.34 -15.57
N ALA A 117 -3.46 -11.42 -16.51
CA ALA A 117 -3.94 -11.60 -17.87
C ALA A 117 -3.27 -12.83 -18.52
N PRO A 118 -3.92 -13.49 -19.49
CA PRO A 118 -3.30 -14.53 -20.29
C PRO A 118 -1.99 -14.04 -20.93
N GLU A 119 -1.04 -14.95 -21.10
CA GLU A 119 0.24 -14.63 -21.75
C GLU A 119 0.00 -14.18 -23.20
N SER A 120 0.68 -13.10 -23.60
CA SER A 120 0.52 -12.56 -24.96
C SER A 120 1.23 -13.44 -25.97
N GLU A 121 0.48 -14.01 -26.90
CA GLU A 121 1.00 -14.75 -28.07
C GLU A 121 2.02 -13.91 -28.89
N ARG A 122 1.95 -12.57 -28.84
CA ARG A 122 2.85 -11.67 -29.59
C ARG A 122 4.29 -11.61 -29.05
N HIS A 123 4.51 -12.01 -27.80
CA HIS A 123 5.82 -11.92 -27.14
C HIS A 123 6.42 -13.29 -26.81
N ARG A 124 5.85 -14.37 -27.35
CA ARG A 124 6.41 -15.71 -27.18
C ARG A 124 7.78 -15.75 -27.86
N PRO A 125 8.88 -16.00 -27.14
CA PRO A 125 10.17 -16.22 -27.79
C PRO A 125 9.98 -17.37 -28.77
N ALA A 126 10.51 -17.22 -30.00
CA ALA A 126 10.48 -18.30 -30.97
C ALA A 126 11.07 -19.56 -30.33
N PRO A 127 10.46 -20.75 -30.54
CA PRO A 127 11.03 -21.98 -30.01
C PRO A 127 12.46 -22.12 -30.53
N LEU A 128 13.39 -22.37 -29.60
CA LEU A 128 14.76 -22.75 -29.93
C LEU A 128 14.67 -24.08 -30.68
N GLY A 129 14.81 -24.02 -32.00
CA GLY A 129 14.93 -25.18 -32.88
C GLY A 129 16.29 -25.85 -32.79
#